data_AF-A0A804PXD0-F1
#
_entry.id   AF-A0A804PXD0-F1
#
_cell.length_a   1.000
_cell.length_b   1.000
_cell.length_c   1.000
_cell.angle_alpha   90.00
_cell.angle_beta   90.00
_cell.angle_gamma   90.00
#
_symmetry.space_group_name_H-M   'P 1'
#
loop_
_entity.id
_entity.type
_entity.pdbx_description
1 polymer ?
#
loop_
_entity_poly.entity_id
_entity_poly.type
_entity_poly.pdbx_seq_one_letter_code
_entity_poly.pdbx_strand_id
1 'polypeptide(L)' 'MSLIMQDKFHSFHSVATILSYLTKAPLVPPGTPVVNALAKQRAMLENIMRACVGLAPENNMILEYK' A
#
# COMPACT_ATOMS: atom_id res chain seq x y z
N MET A 1 -19.91 -1.02 20.44
CA MET A 1 -21.04 -1.10 19.49
C MET A 1 -20.89 -0.02 18.41
N SER A 2 -19.83 -0.08 17.59
CA SER A 2 -19.58 0.89 16.51
C SER A 2 -19.48 0.16 15.17
N LEU A 3 -20.61 -0.39 14.74
CA LEU A 3 -20.81 -0.81 13.36
C LEU A 3 -21.29 0.44 12.59
N ILE A 4 -20.76 0.65 11.39
CA ILE A 4 -21.32 1.44 10.26
C ILE A 4 -21.37 2.99 10.32
N MET A 5 -20.21 3.65 10.37
CA MET A 5 -20.00 4.86 9.53
C MET A 5 -19.07 4.52 8.36
N GLN A 6 -19.56 3.75 7.39
CA GLN A 6 -18.79 3.37 6.19
C GLN A 6 -18.97 4.36 5.01
N ASP A 7 -19.76 5.42 5.18
CA ASP A 7 -20.07 6.38 4.09
C ASP A 7 -19.17 7.62 4.01
N LYS A 8 -18.16 7.73 4.89
CA LYS A 8 -17.22 8.84 4.81
C LYS A 8 -15.92 8.37 4.20
N PHE A 9 -15.53 8.96 3.07
CA PHE A 9 -14.18 8.78 2.54
C PHE A 9 -13.16 9.29 3.57
N HIS A 10 -12.21 8.44 3.93
CA HIS A 10 -11.09 8.81 4.80
C HIS A 10 -9.87 9.12 3.94
N SER A 11 -9.17 10.21 4.26
CA SER A 11 -7.89 10.52 3.63
C SER A 11 -6.80 9.54 4.09
N PHE A 12 -5.79 9.33 3.24
CA PHE A 12 -4.57 8.65 3.67
C PHE A 12 -3.90 9.38 4.84
N HIS A 13 -3.18 8.62 5.66
CA HIS A 13 -2.33 9.21 6.69
C HIS A 13 -1.31 10.16 6.05
N SER A 14 -1.09 11.33 6.67
CA SER A 14 -0.23 12.41 6.12
C SER A 14 1.19 11.94 5.82
N VAL A 15 1.69 11.00 6.62
CA VAL A 15 2.87 10.20 6.30
C VAL A 15 2.45 9.15 5.26
N ALA A 16 2.37 9.58 4.01
CA ALA A 16 1.94 8.73 2.93
C ALA A 16 3.00 7.65 2.69
N THR A 17 2.69 6.40 3.03
CA THR A 17 3.52 5.22 2.71
C THR A 17 3.93 5.21 1.24
N ILE A 18 3.13 5.81 0.35
CA ILE A 18 3.42 6.06 -1.06
C ILE A 18 4.76 6.79 -1.27
N LEU A 19 5.05 7.81 -0.46
CA LEU A 19 6.28 8.61 -0.56
C LEU A 19 7.51 7.87 -0.02
N SER A 20 7.34 6.75 0.70
CA SER A 20 8.47 5.95 1.21
C SER A 20 9.43 5.51 0.11
N TYR A 21 8.94 5.38 -1.12
CA TYR A 21 9.74 5.06 -2.31
C TYR A 21 10.79 6.13 -2.65
N LEU A 22 10.53 7.40 -2.31
CA LEU A 22 11.38 8.54 -2.65
C LEU A 22 12.29 8.98 -1.48
N THR A 23 12.09 8.44 -0.28
CA THR A 23 12.82 8.83 0.94
C THR A 23 13.76 7.72 1.41
N LYS A 24 15.03 8.03 1.65
CA LYS A 24 15.98 7.05 2.25
C LYS A 24 15.58 6.60 3.65
N ALA A 25 14.94 7.47 4.43
CA ALA A 25 14.47 7.21 5.78
C ALA A 25 12.96 7.47 5.83
N PRO A 26 12.12 6.48 5.48
CA PRO A 26 10.68 6.67 5.47
C PRO A 26 10.19 6.88 6.91
N LEU A 27 9.50 8.00 7.13
CA LEU A 27 8.71 8.18 8.34
C LEU A 27 7.56 7.16 8.26
N VAL A 28 7.29 6.46 9.35
CA VAL A 28 6.19 5.49 9.43
C VAL A 28 5.39 5.73 10.71
N PRO A 29 4.07 5.48 10.72
CA PRO A 29 3.28 5.60 11.96
C PRO A 29 3.83 4.72 13.09
N PRO A 30 3.69 5.13 14.35
CA PRO A 30 4.12 4.31 15.49
C PRO A 30 3.54 2.89 15.43
N GLY A 31 4.39 1.87 15.56
CA GLY A 31 3.99 0.46 15.54
C GLY A 31 3.95 -0.20 14.15
N THR A 32 4.24 0.52 13.08
CA THR A 32 4.33 -0.06 11.72
C THR A 32 5.76 -0.49 11.37
N PRO A 33 5.96 -1.64 10.71
CA PRO A 33 7.30 -2.07 10.31
C PRO A 33 7.85 -1.19 9.19
N VAL A 34 9.11 -0.77 9.32
CA VAL A 34 9.82 -0.04 8.27
C VAL A 34 10.19 -1.00 7.14
N VAL A 35 9.65 -0.76 5.94
CA VAL A 35 10.02 -1.51 4.74
C VAL A 35 11.06 -0.70 3.96
N ASN A 36 12.34 -1.09 4.09
CA ASN A 36 13.46 -0.50 3.34
C ASN A 36 13.92 -1.43 2.21
N ALA A 37 13.00 -1.75 1.30
CA ALA A 37 13.29 -2.54 0.10
C ALA A 37 12.62 -1.88 -1.10
N LEU A 38 13.42 -1.27 -1.97
CA LEU A 38 12.96 -0.49 -3.13
C LEU A 38 11.96 -1.27 -4.00
N ALA A 39 12.23 -2.56 -4.25
CA ALA A 39 11.35 -3.41 -5.04
C ALA A 39 9.98 -3.64 -4.37
N LYS A 40 9.95 -3.81 -3.04
CA LYS A 40 8.69 -3.97 -2.28
C LYS A 40 7.89 -2.67 -2.24
N GLN A 41 8.56 -1.55 -2.08
CA GLN A 41 7.93 -0.23 -2.12
C GLN A 41 7.35 0.07 -3.51
N ARG A 42 8.07 -0.30 -4.60
CA ARG A 42 7.56 -0.21 -5.96
C ARG A 42 6.32 -1.09 -6.18
N ALA A 43 6.38 -2.36 -5.77
CA ALA A 43 5.24 -3.28 -5.89
C ALA A 43 4.02 -2.79 -5.10
N MET A 44 4.23 -2.18 -3.93
CA MET A 44 3.17 -1.51 -3.16
C MET A 44 2.54 -0.36 -3.95
N LEU A 45 3.36 0.52 -4.55
CA LEU A 45 2.87 1.62 -5.37
C LEU A 45 2.07 1.12 -6.57
N GLU A 46 2.59 0.13 -7.27
CA GLU A 46 1.90 -0.50 -8.41
C GLU A 46 0.55 -1.09 -8.00
N ASN A 47 0.51 -1.82 -6.89
CA ASN A 47 -0.74 -2.40 -6.38
C ASN A 47 -1.76 -1.35 -5.94
N ILE A 48 -1.32 -0.21 -5.39
CA ILE A 48 -2.22 0.93 -5.10
C ILE A 48 -2.81 1.47 -6.40
N MET A 49 -1.98 1.73 -7.41
CA MET A 49 -2.44 2.27 -8.70
C MET A 49 -3.38 1.30 -9.41
N ARG A 50 -3.09 -0.01 -9.35
CA ARG A 50 -3.97 -1.08 -9.86
C ARG A 50 -5.31 -1.10 -9.15
N ALA A 51 -5.33 -0.96 -7.83
CA ALA A 51 -6.56 -0.86 -7.05
C ALA A 51 -7.40 0.36 -7.46
N CYS A 52 -6.76 1.51 -7.74
CA CYS A 52 -7.44 2.71 -8.22
C CYS A 52 -8.14 2.53 -9.59
N VAL A 53 -7.68 1.60 -10.43
CA VAL A 53 -8.29 1.27 -11.73
C VAL A 53 -9.14 -0.01 -11.70
N GLY A 54 -9.35 -0.61 -10.52
CA GLY A 54 -10.16 -1.82 -10.35
C GLY A 54 -9.47 -3.14 -10.74
N LEU A 55 -8.15 -3.15 -10.86
CA LEU A 55 -7.36 -4.34 -11.14
C LEU A 55 -6.92 -5.06 -9.86
N ALA A 56 -6.87 -6.39 -9.91
CA ALA A 56 -6.33 -7.21 -8.84
C ALA A 56 -4.83 -6.94 -8.63
N PRO A 57 -4.30 -7.07 -7.40
CA PRO A 57 -2.89 -6.86 -7.11
C PRO A 57 -2.01 -7.93 -7.79
N GLU A 58 -0.82 -7.51 -8.23
CA GLU A 58 0.22 -8.43 -8.69
C GLU A 58 0.77 -9.23 -7.51
N ASN A 59 0.43 -10.52 -7.48
CA ASN A 59 0.73 -11.44 -6.38
C ASN A 59 1.88 -12.41 -6.69
N ASN A 60 2.37 -12.44 -7.94
CA ASN A 60 3.46 -13.31 -8.40
C ASN A 60 3.28 -14.80 -8.08
N MET A 61 2.04 -15.29 -7.94
CA MET A 61 1.81 -16.70 -7.57
C MET A 61 2.01 -17.67 -8.75
N ILE A 62 1.93 -17.21 -10.01
CA ILE A 62 2.26 -17.98 -11.24
C ILE A 62 1.50 -19.33 -11.28
N LEU A 63 0.28 -19.37 -10.74
CA LEU A 63 -0.52 -20.59 -10.56
C LEU A 63 -1.05 -21.16 -11.88
N GLU A 64 -1.00 -20.38 -12.95
CA GLU A 64 -1.38 -20.76 -14.30
C GLU A 64 -0.35 -21.69 -14.99
N TYR A 65 0.86 -21.80 -14.45
CA TYR A 65 1.89 -22.72 -14.95
C TYR A 65 1.91 -23.99 -14.08
N LYS A 66 1.29 -25.06 -14.61
CA LYS A 66 1.32 -26.40 -14.01
C LYS A 66 2.22 -27.34 -14.81
#